data_AF-A0A950A3I3-F1
#
_entry.id   AF-A0A950A3I3-F1
#
_cell.length_a   1.000
_cell.length_b   1.000
_cell.length_c   1.000
_cell.angle_alpha   90.00
_cell.angle_beta   90.00
_cell.angle_gamma   90.00
#
_symmetry.space_group_name_H-M   'P 1'
#
loop_
_entity.id
_entity.type
_entity.pdbx_description
1 polymer ?
#
loop_
_entity_poly.entity_id
_entity_poly.type
_entity_poly.pdbx_seq_one_letter_code
_entity_poly.pdbx_strand_id
1 'polypeptide(L)' 'MGTQTDPLDEDLPAEIDFSGGTRGKFFRPGATLNLPVYLDAKVQAYLAARARARGIEVEQLVNELLKKNIELIEAAK' A
#
# COMPACT_ATOMS: atom_id res chain seq x y z
N MET A 1 -21.88 40.13 12.79
CA MET A 1 -21.37 40.34 11.41
C MET A 1 -19.86 40.25 11.47
N GLY A 2 -19.27 39.39 10.64
CA GLY A 2 -17.85 39.10 10.63
C GLY A 2 -17.61 37.62 10.36
N THR A 3 -17.98 37.15 9.17
CA THR A 3 -17.44 35.89 8.66
C THR A 3 -15.98 36.17 8.31
N GLN A 4 -15.09 35.93 9.27
CA GLN A 4 -13.66 35.91 9.03
C GLN A 4 -13.39 34.70 8.14
N THR A 5 -13.39 34.91 6.82
CA THR A 5 -12.90 33.92 5.86
C THR A 5 -11.43 33.73 6.17
N ASP A 6 -11.04 32.49 6.44
CA ASP A 6 -9.65 32.13 6.68
C ASP A 6 -8.90 32.47 5.37
N PRO A 7 -7.79 33.23 5.39
CA PRO A 7 -7.05 33.59 4.17
C PRO A 7 -6.53 32.39 3.35
N LEU A 8 -6.70 31.16 3.86
CA LEU A 8 -6.43 29.91 3.16
C LEU A 8 -7.59 29.43 2.27
N ASP A 9 -8.80 29.99 2.40
CA ASP A 9 -9.99 29.60 1.64
C ASP A 9 -9.99 30.16 0.20
N GLU A 10 -9.22 31.21 -0.10
CA GLU A 10 -9.20 31.84 -1.43
C GLU A 10 -8.57 30.95 -2.53
N ASP A 11 -7.70 30.02 -2.15
CA ASP A 11 -7.02 29.09 -3.07
C ASP A 11 -7.72 27.72 -3.17
N LEU A 12 -8.79 27.48 -2.38
CA LEU A 12 -9.52 26.23 -2.39
C LEU A 12 -10.67 26.29 -3.42
N PRO A 13 -10.81 25.30 -4.33
CA PRO A 13 -11.93 25.25 -5.26
C PRO A 13 -13.26 25.27 -4.51
N ALA A 14 -14.23 26.05 -4.99
CA ALA A 14 -15.55 26.18 -4.38
C ALA A 14 -16.33 24.86 -4.27
N GLU A 15 -15.91 23.82 -5.00
CA GLU A 15 -16.51 22.48 -4.94
C GLU A 15 -16.08 21.66 -3.72
N ILE A 16 -15.01 22.07 -3.01
CA ILE A 16 -14.49 21.32 -1.86
C ILE A 16 -15.09 21.87 -0.56
N ASP A 17 -16.07 21.14 -0.01
CA ASP A 17 -16.70 21.44 1.28
C ASP A 17 -16.14 20.55 2.41
N PHE A 18 -15.43 21.17 3.36
CA PHE A 18 -14.90 20.52 4.56
C PHE A 18 -15.80 20.64 5.80
N SER A 19 -16.99 21.24 5.70
CA SER A 19 -17.91 21.46 6.83
C SER A 19 -18.31 20.16 7.55
N GLY A 20 -18.34 19.03 6.83
CA GLY A 20 -18.59 17.69 7.38
C GLY A 20 -17.34 16.96 7.90
N GLY A 21 -16.17 17.59 7.89
CA GLY A 21 -14.91 17.01 8.31
C GLY A 21 -14.86 16.74 9.81
N THR A 22 -14.51 15.50 10.20
CA THR A 22 -14.26 15.15 11.61
C THR A 22 -12.79 14.85 11.82
N ARG A 23 -12.13 15.57 12.73
CA ARG A 23 -10.72 15.34 13.07
C ARG A 23 -10.52 13.89 13.52
N GLY A 24 -9.60 13.18 12.87
CA GLY A 24 -9.26 11.81 13.24
C GLY A 24 -10.30 10.76 12.84
N LYS A 25 -11.25 11.05 11.93
CA LYS A 25 -12.28 10.09 11.46
C LYS A 25 -11.73 8.72 11.04
N PHE A 26 -10.55 8.70 10.44
CA PHE A 26 -9.86 7.48 9.99
C PHE A 26 -8.64 7.11 10.84
N PHE A 27 -8.35 7.91 11.88
CA PHE A 27 -7.22 7.63 12.77
C PHE A 27 -7.56 6.44 13.67
N ARG A 28 -6.66 5.47 13.72
CA ARG A 28 -6.81 4.25 14.52
C ARG A 28 -5.56 4.12 15.39
N PRO A 29 -5.66 4.39 16.70
CA PRO A 29 -4.53 4.22 17.61
C PRO A 29 -4.00 2.78 17.54
N GLY A 30 -2.69 2.63 17.37
CA GLY A 30 -2.05 1.30 17.30
C GLY A 30 -2.35 0.50 16.01
N ALA A 31 -2.86 1.13 14.95
CA ALA A 31 -3.07 0.43 13.69
C ALA A 31 -1.75 -0.06 13.08
N THR A 32 -1.69 -1.35 12.76
CA THR A 32 -0.64 -1.93 11.94
C THR A 32 -1.05 -1.86 10.47
N LEU A 33 -0.23 -1.21 9.66
CA LEU A 33 -0.43 -1.11 8.22
C LEU A 33 0.44 -2.14 7.52
N ASN A 34 -0.19 -3.12 6.87
CA ASN A 34 0.50 -4.08 6.03
C ASN A 34 0.59 -3.50 4.62
N LEU A 35 1.65 -2.74 4.34
CA LEU A 35 1.85 -2.15 3.01
C LEU A 35 2.27 -3.24 2.01
N PRO A 36 1.68 -3.25 0.80
CA PRO A 36 2.12 -4.16 -0.24
C PRO A 36 3.56 -3.80 -0.68
N VAL A 37 4.37 -4.83 -0.89
CA VAL A 37 5.69 -4.69 -1.51
C VAL A 37 5.53 -4.92 -3.01
N TYR A 38 5.81 -3.89 -3.80
CA TYR A 38 5.77 -3.99 -5.25
C TYR A 38 7.04 -4.64 -5.79
N LEU A 39 6.83 -5.54 -6.76
CA LEU A 39 7.92 -6.12 -7.53
C LEU A 39 8.25 -5.21 -8.71
N ASP A 40 9.51 -5.23 -9.13
CA ASP A 40 9.89 -4.67 -10.42
C ASP A 40 9.06 -5.31 -11.55
N ALA A 41 8.70 -4.51 -12.56
CA ALA A 41 7.80 -4.93 -13.63
C ALA A 41 8.31 -6.18 -14.39
N LYS A 42 9.62 -6.29 -14.63
CA LYS A 42 10.19 -7.47 -15.32
C LYS A 42 10.15 -8.70 -14.42
N VAL A 43 10.44 -8.52 -13.14
CA VAL A 43 10.37 -9.60 -12.13
C VAL A 43 8.93 -10.10 -12.00
N GLN A 44 7.96 -9.20 -11.91
CA GLN A 44 6.55 -9.54 -11.84
C GLN A 44 6.08 -10.32 -13.07
N ALA A 45 6.43 -9.86 -14.28
CA ALA A 45 6.06 -10.54 -15.51
C ALA A 45 6.64 -11.96 -15.58
N TYR A 46 7.92 -12.11 -15.21
CA TYR A 46 8.60 -13.40 -15.17
C TYR A 46 7.94 -14.38 -14.19
N LEU A 47 7.70 -13.94 -12.95
CA LEU A 47 7.07 -14.78 -11.93
C LEU A 47 5.61 -15.11 -12.29
N ALA A 48 4.87 -14.16 -12.86
CA ALA A 48 3.51 -14.38 -13.30
C ALA A 48 3.40 -15.45 -14.38
N ALA A 49 4.27 -15.43 -15.39
CA ALA A 49 4.31 -16.46 -16.42
C ALA A 49 4.57 -17.86 -15.82
N ARG A 50 5.49 -17.94 -14.86
CA ARG A 50 5.87 -19.20 -14.22
C ARG A 50 4.81 -19.74 -13.27
N ALA A 51 4.12 -18.85 -12.55
CA ALA A 51 2.98 -19.21 -11.69
C ALA A 51 1.82 -19.76 -12.53
N ARG A 52 1.49 -19.10 -13.64
CA ARG A 52 0.48 -19.59 -14.60
C ARG A 52 0.84 -20.97 -15.16
N ALA A 53 2.10 -21.17 -15.57
CA ALA A 53 2.56 -22.47 -16.05
C ALA A 53 2.45 -23.59 -15.00
N ARG A 54 2.51 -23.24 -13.71
CA ARG A 54 2.31 -24.15 -12.57
C ARG A 54 0.84 -24.26 -12.12
N GLY A 55 -0.07 -23.45 -12.66
CA GLY A 55 -1.46 -23.37 -12.20
C GLY A 55 -1.63 -22.83 -10.79
N ILE A 56 -0.70 -22.00 -10.32
CA ILE A 56 -0.74 -21.37 -8.98
C ILE A 56 -0.76 -19.85 -9.08
N GLU A 57 -1.15 -19.20 -7.99
CA GLU A 57 -1.11 -17.74 -7.89
C GLU A 57 0.32 -17.20 -7.76
N VAL A 58 0.54 -16.00 -8.29
CA VAL A 58 1.86 -15.32 -8.23
C VAL A 58 2.31 -15.11 -6.80
N GLU A 59 1.38 -14.77 -5.91
CA GLU A 59 1.64 -14.59 -4.48
C GLU A 59 2.18 -15.87 -3.84
N GLN A 60 1.60 -17.04 -4.18
CA GLN A 60 2.06 -18.33 -3.66
C GLN A 60 3.48 -18.62 -4.14
N LEU A 61 3.75 -18.41 -5.43
CA LEU A 61 5.10 -18.59 -5.99
C LEU A 61 6.13 -17.67 -5.32
N VAL A 62 5.81 -16.38 -5.15
CA VAL A 62 6.71 -15.41 -4.50
C VAL A 62 7.02 -15.84 -3.08
N ASN A 63 6.01 -16.21 -2.30
CA ASN A 63 6.20 -16.68 -0.92
C ASN A 63 7.05 -17.96 -0.84
N GLU A 64 6.82 -18.94 -1.72
CA GLU A 64 7.66 -20.15 -1.78
C GLU A 64 9.13 -19.80 -2.03
N LEU A 65 9.40 -18.90 -2.98
CA LEU A 65 10.76 -18.49 -3.32
C LEU A 65 11.44 -17.73 -2.17
N LEU A 66 10.72 -16.83 -1.50
CA LEU A 66 11.26 -16.06 -0.38
C LEU A 66 11.54 -16.94 0.83
N LYS A 67 10.64 -17.88 1.18
CA LYS A 67 10.86 -18.82 2.28
C LYS A 67 12.13 -19.65 2.08
N LYS A 68 12.31 -20.21 0.88
CA LYS A 68 13.52 -20.97 0.54
C LYS A 68 14.80 -20.12 0.63
N ASN A 69 14.74 -18.85 0.21
CA ASN A 69 15.89 -17.95 0.36
C ASN A 69 16.21 -17.64 1.82
N ILE A 70 15.18 -17.43 2.67
CA ILE A 70 15.38 -17.23 4.11
C ILE A 70 16.02 -18.47 4.74
N GLU A 71 15.55 -19.67 4.42
CA GLU A 71 16.13 -20.93 4.90
C GLU A 71 17.62 -21.05 4.52
N LEU A 72 17.99 -20.70 3.28
CA LEU A 72 19.38 -20.73 2.83
C LEU A 72 20.25 -19.70 3.57
N ILE A 73 19.72 -18.50 3.83
CA ILE A 73 20.43 -17.45 4.57
C ILE A 73 20.65 -17.89 6.03
N GLU A 74 19.64 -18.45 6.68
CA GLU A 74 19.73 -18.91 8.06
C GLU A 74 20.62 -20.16 8.19
N ALA A 75 20.68 -21.04 7.19
CA ALA A 75 21.58 -22.20 7.19
C ALA A 75 23.07 -21.84 6.99
N ALA A 76 23.35 -20.64 6.48
CA ALA A 76 24.71 -20.12 6.29
C ALA A 76 25.22 -19.29 7.49
N LYS A 77 24.39 -19.08 8.52
CA LYS A 77 24.80 -18.57 9.83
C LYS A 77 25.44 -19.67 10.66
#